data_AF-A0A3D4PLF0-F1
#
_entry.id   AF-A0A3D4PLF0-F1
#
_cell.length_a   1.000
_cell.length_b   1.000
_cell.length_c   1.000
_cell.angle_alpha   90.00
_cell.angle_beta   90.00
_cell.angle_gamma   90.00
#
_symmetry.space_group_name_H-M   'P 1'
#
loop_
_entity.id
_entity.type
_entity.pdbx_description
1 polymer ?
#
loop_
_entity_poly.entity_id
_entity_poly.type
_entity_poly.pdbx_seq_one_letter_code
_entity_poly.pdbx_strand_id
1 'polypeptide(L)'
;GSKSKTKNPKGGQRKPRELRELVIEIAKTTGFGYTRIIGELRKLGINNISRQTVRNILKEEEIQPGPDRTSDLWTEFLNRHGETL
;
A
#
# COMPACT_ATOMS: atom_id res chain seq x y z
N GLY A 1 -24.58 -5.02 3.73
CA GLY A 1 -23.78 -3.82 3.38
C GLY A 1 -22.59 -3.75 4.31
N SER A 2 -21.37 -3.79 3.75
CA SER A 2 -20.13 -3.91 4.53
C SER A 2 -19.89 -2.67 5.41
N LYS A 3 -19.59 -2.91 6.70
CA LYS A 3 -19.55 -1.89 7.75
C LYS A 3 -18.37 -0.92 7.55
N SER A 4 -18.70 0.36 7.42
CA SER A 4 -17.80 1.49 7.67
C SER A 4 -17.28 1.43 9.12
N LYS A 5 -16.04 0.99 9.32
CA LYS A 5 -15.33 1.13 10.60
C LYS A 5 -14.43 2.36 10.56
N THR A 6 -15.02 3.52 10.83
CA THR A 6 -14.29 4.75 11.14
C THR A 6 -13.58 4.59 12.48
N LYS A 7 -12.35 4.08 12.50
CA LYS A 7 -11.51 4.09 13.71
C LYS A 7 -10.83 5.47 13.82
N ASN A 8 -11.04 6.12 14.96
CA ASN A 8 -10.66 7.49 15.32
C ASN A 8 -9.13 7.76 15.19
N PRO A 9 -8.68 8.99 14.84
CA PRO A 9 -7.29 9.30 14.56
C PRO A 9 -6.48 9.54 15.84
N LYS A 10 -5.47 8.72 16.11
CA LYS A 10 -4.41 9.05 17.07
C LYS A 10 -3.26 9.75 16.34
N GLY A 11 -3.17 11.07 16.55
CA GLY A 11 -1.94 11.88 16.53
C GLY A 11 -1.05 11.78 15.28
N GLY A 12 -1.30 12.66 14.31
CA GLY A 12 -0.51 12.82 13.08
C GLY A 12 -1.44 12.89 11.88
N GLN A 13 -1.25 13.87 11.00
CA GLN A 13 -2.04 13.94 9.76
C GLN A 13 -2.01 12.57 9.07
N ARG A 14 -3.18 11.94 8.94
CA ARG A 14 -3.32 10.74 8.12
C ARG A 14 -2.76 11.08 6.74
N LYS A 15 -1.90 10.21 6.21
CA LYS A 15 -1.42 10.36 4.85
C LYS A 15 -2.62 10.46 3.89
N PRO A 16 -2.47 11.14 2.75
CA PRO A 16 -3.54 11.30 1.76
C PRO A 16 -4.23 9.97 1.48
N ARG A 17 -5.57 10.01 1.29
CA ARG A 17 -6.37 8.80 1.09
C ARG A 17 -5.85 7.98 -0.11
N GLU A 18 -5.48 8.67 -1.17
CA GLU A 18 -4.90 8.10 -2.39
C GLU A 18 -3.63 7.28 -2.12
N LEU A 19 -2.75 7.77 -1.24
CA LEU A 19 -1.54 7.02 -0.86
C LEU A 19 -1.88 5.73 -0.10
N ARG A 20 -2.91 5.77 0.75
CA ARG A 20 -3.36 4.60 1.49
C ARG A 20 -3.97 3.57 0.55
N GLU A 21 -4.86 4.02 -0.33
CA GLU A 21 -5.49 3.19 -1.36
C GLU A 21 -4.43 2.54 -2.25
N LEU A 22 -3.43 3.29 -2.70
CA LEU A 22 -2.32 2.75 -3.48
C LEU A 22 -1.52 1.68 -2.72
N VAL A 23 -1.18 1.91 -1.44
CA VAL A 23 -0.50 0.90 -0.60
C VAL A 23 -1.33 -0.39 -0.48
N ILE A 24 -2.64 -0.25 -0.27
CA ILE A 24 -3.56 -1.37 -0.13
C ILE A 24 -3.66 -2.15 -1.44
N GLU A 25 -3.80 -1.45 -2.56
CA GLU A 25 -3.96 -2.04 -3.88
C GLU A 25 -2.68 -2.80 -4.29
N ILE A 26 -1.51 -2.21 -4.08
CA ILE A 26 -0.22 -2.88 -4.31
C ILE A 26 -0.16 -4.14 -3.47
N ALA A 27 -0.44 -4.07 -2.17
CA ALA A 27 -0.36 -5.23 -1.28
C ALA A 27 -1.33 -6.36 -1.69
N LYS A 28 -2.56 -6.03 -2.09
CA LYS A 28 -3.57 -7.02 -2.50
C LYS A 28 -3.25 -7.67 -3.83
N THR A 29 -2.78 -6.90 -4.81
CA THR A 29 -2.53 -7.41 -6.16
C THR A 29 -1.18 -8.13 -6.26
N THR A 30 -0.15 -7.66 -5.55
CA THR A 30 1.21 -8.20 -5.67
C THR A 30 1.63 -9.10 -4.53
N GLY A 31 0.93 -9.08 -3.39
CA GLY A 31 1.36 -9.75 -2.17
C GLY A 31 2.69 -9.24 -1.63
N PHE A 32 3.13 -8.03 -2.00
CA PHE A 32 4.44 -7.53 -1.59
C PHE A 32 4.59 -7.30 -0.09
N GLY A 33 5.81 -7.54 0.40
CA GLY A 33 6.24 -7.14 1.72
C GLY A 33 6.33 -5.62 1.90
N TYR A 34 6.39 -5.18 3.16
CA TYR A 34 6.41 -3.74 3.50
C TYR A 34 7.55 -2.97 2.83
N THR A 35 8.75 -3.57 2.75
CA THR A 35 9.94 -2.93 2.18
C THR A 35 9.78 -2.79 0.68
N ARG A 36 9.23 -3.84 0.03
CA ARG A 36 9.02 -3.84 -1.40
C ARG A 36 7.98 -2.80 -1.81
N ILE A 37 6.86 -2.69 -1.10
CA ILE A 37 5.85 -1.64 -1.31
C ILE A 37 6.50 -0.25 -1.27
N ILE A 38 7.38 0.02 -0.30
CA ILE A 38 8.10 1.31 -0.22
C ILE A 38 9.02 1.51 -1.42
N GLY A 39 9.74 0.46 -1.82
CA GLY A 39 10.61 0.50 -2.99
C GLY A 39 9.85 0.92 -4.26
N GLU A 40 8.67 0.33 -4.48
CA GLU A 40 7.83 0.66 -5.63
C GLU A 40 7.23 2.07 -5.54
N LEU A 41 6.76 2.49 -4.36
CA LEU A 41 6.30 3.86 -4.14
C LEU A 41 7.40 4.90 -4.42
N ARG A 42 8.65 4.61 -4.06
CA ARG A 42 9.80 5.47 -4.37
C ARG A 42 10.09 5.55 -5.87
N LYS A 43 9.89 4.46 -6.63
CA LYS A 43 10.00 4.50 -8.09
C LYS A 43 8.94 5.40 -8.73
N LEU A 44 7.78 5.52 -8.10
CA LEU A 44 6.70 6.45 -8.48
C LEU A 44 6.92 7.88 -7.95
N GLY A 45 8.07 8.19 -7.35
CA GLY A 45 8.37 9.52 -6.78
C GLY A 45 7.77 9.79 -5.40
N ILE A 46 7.20 8.78 -4.75
CA ILE A 46 6.60 8.90 -3.42
C ILE A 46 7.62 8.50 -2.36
N ASN A 47 8.41 9.48 -1.92
CA ASN A 47 9.54 9.24 -1.02
C ASN A 47 9.18 9.43 0.47
N ASN A 48 8.07 10.14 0.76
CA ASN A 48 7.67 10.50 2.12
C ASN A 48 6.71 9.46 2.75
N ILE A 49 7.16 8.20 2.83
CA ILE A 49 6.44 7.12 3.51
C ILE A 49 7.42 6.20 4.24
N SER A 50 7.09 5.84 5.49
CA SER A 50 7.90 4.95 6.32
C SER A 50 7.35 3.53 6.33
N ARG A 51 8.19 2.54 6.69
CA ARG A 51 7.77 1.14 6.92
C ARG A 51 6.67 1.04 7.97
N GLN A 52 6.75 1.85 9.02
CA GLN A 52 5.73 1.87 10.06
C GLN A 52 4.38 2.37 9.52
N THR A 53 4.40 3.35 8.62
CA THR A 53 3.19 3.85 7.96
C THR A 53 2.53 2.78 7.12
N VAL A 54 3.30 2.09 6.26
CA VAL A 54 2.78 0.97 5.44
C VAL A 54 2.21 -0.14 6.34
N ARG A 55 2.95 -0.52 7.39
CA ARG A 55 2.49 -1.51 8.37
C ARG A 55 1.17 -1.11 9.02
N ASN A 56 1.03 0.15 9.44
CA ASN A 56 -0.20 0.63 10.07
C ASN A 56 -1.37 0.59 9.10
N ILE A 57 -1.17 1.03 7.85
CA ILE A 57 -2.21 0.98 6.80
C ILE A 57 -2.67 -0.46 6.57
N LEU A 58 -1.74 -1.40 6.34
CA LEU A 58 -2.10 -2.79 6.07
C LEU A 58 -2.73 -3.47 7.29
N LYS A 59 -2.27 -3.15 8.51
CA LYS A 59 -2.87 -3.66 9.74
C LYS A 59 -4.28 -3.12 9.98
N GLU A 60 -4.54 -1.86 9.66
CA GLU A 60 -5.88 -1.26 9.75
C GLU A 60 -6.89 -1.98 8.84
N GLU A 61 -6.42 -2.45 7.67
CA GLU A 61 -7.20 -3.17 6.67
C GLU A 61 -7.15 -4.70 6.82
N GLU A 62 -6.50 -5.21 7.87
CA GLU A 62 -6.31 -6.65 8.14
C GLU A 62 -5.62 -7.42 6.99
N ILE A 63 -4.77 -6.74 6.21
CA ILE A 63 -3.99 -7.30 5.11
C ILE A 63 -2.66 -7.83 5.64
N GLN A 64 -2.40 -9.12 5.41
CA GLN A 64 -1.09 -9.70 5.68
C GLN A 64 -0.17 -9.44 4.48
N PRO A 65 0.96 -8.76 4.67
CA PRO A 65 1.94 -8.61 3.60
C PRO A 65 2.58 -9.97 3.29
N GLY A 66 2.99 -10.20 2.05
CA GLY A 66 3.81 -11.34 1.70
C GLY A 66 5.31 -11.07 1.90
N PRO A 67 6.18 -11.95 1.38
CA PRO A 67 7.61 -11.82 1.53
C PRO A 67 8.15 -10.56 0.83
N ASP A 68 9.18 -9.94 1.41
CA ASP A 68 9.91 -8.80 0.81
C ASP A 68 10.78 -9.21 -0.42
N ARG A 69 10.72 -10.47 -0.86
CA ARG A 69 11.58 -11.04 -1.92
C ARG A 69 11.10 -10.66 -3.32
N THR A 70 12.02 -10.70 -4.28
CA THR A 70 11.82 -10.39 -5.70
C THR A 70 10.72 -11.24 -6.29
N SER A 71 9.54 -10.65 -6.43
CA SER A 71 8.41 -11.21 -7.17
C SER A 71 8.14 -10.29 -8.36
N ASP A 72 7.97 -10.90 -9.55
CA ASP A 72 7.75 -10.23 -10.84
C ASP A 72 6.35 -9.61 -10.97
N LEU A 73 5.52 -9.69 -9.93
CA LEU A 73 4.13 -9.21 -9.89
C LEU A 73 3.97 -7.68 -10.00
N TRP A 74 5.06 -6.90 -9.98
CA TRP A 74 4.99 -5.45 -10.17
C TRP A 74 4.55 -5.07 -11.58
N THR A 75 5.05 -5.78 -12.60
CA THR A 75 4.68 -5.54 -13.99
C THR A 75 3.20 -5.87 -14.22
N GLU A 76 2.69 -6.91 -13.57
CA GLU A 76 1.27 -7.27 -13.60
C GLU A 76 0.39 -6.19 -12.95
N PHE A 77 0.81 -5.65 -11.80
CA PHE A 77 0.16 -4.49 -11.19
C PHE A 77 0.12 -3.29 -12.15
N LEU A 78 1.25 -2.94 -12.78
CA LEU A 78 1.29 -1.82 -13.72
C LEU A 78 0.43 -2.06 -14.98
N ASN A 79 0.34 -3.28 -15.51
CA ASN A 79 -0.57 -3.56 -16.63
C ASN A 79 -2.03 -3.37 -16.24
N ARG A 80 -2.42 -3.83 -15.04
CA ARG A 80 -3.79 -3.72 -14.55
C ARG A 80 -4.21 -2.27 -14.25
N HIS A 81 -3.27 -1.44 -13.83
CA HIS A 81 -3.54 -0.05 -13.43
C HIS A 81 -3.10 1.00 -14.47
N GLY A 82 -2.26 0.61 -15.42
CA GLY A 82 -1.66 1.47 -16.44
C GLY A 82 -2.59 1.81 -17.61
N GLU A 83 -3.73 1.13 -17.74
CA GLU A 83 -4.80 1.54 -18.66
C GLU A 83 -5.61 2.76 -18.15
N THR A 84 -5.20 3.38 -17.03
CA THR A 84 -5.87 4.56 -16.44
C THR A 84 -5.02 5.84 -16.44
N LEU A 85 -4.08 6.00 -17.38
CA LEU A 85 -3.38 7.28 -17.60
C LEU A 85 -3.82 7.95 -18.89
#